data_AF-A0A955J3A4-F1
#
_entry.id   AF-A0A955J3A4-F1
#
_cell.length_a   1.000
_cell.length_b   1.000
_cell.length_c   1.000
_cell.angle_alpha   90.00
_cell.angle_beta   90.00
_cell.angle_gamma   90.00
#
_symmetry.space_group_name_H-M   'P 1'
#
loop_
_entity.id
_entity.type
_entity.pdbx_description
1 polymer ?
#
loop_
_entity_poly.entity_id
_entity_poly.type
_entity_poly.pdbx_seq_one_letter_code
_entity_poly.pdbx_strand_id
1 'polypeptide(L)'
;MEQLPAQDVQLAECLERVRALPTIALDDPRIEDRGATPTNIQFGNNFYLVWVVLESGNLEAITGFGDQVRKLVGMSGWVDFTETNQDLIDEIFRELDTTLKPYKVVFNDFCGYLSDRDWGALDQMNGATGHPLGVEAANIYVWDKLNPLLQAAAEGMREVGIPPEEFYG
;
A
#
# COMPACT_ATOMS: atom_id res chain seq x y z
N MET A 1 -39.03 -9.46 -4.07
CA MET A 1 -37.63 -9.12 -3.76
C MET A 1 -37.00 -10.34 -3.13
N GLU A 2 -36.33 -11.17 -3.91
CA GLU A 2 -35.48 -12.23 -3.34
C GLU A 2 -34.24 -11.56 -2.74
N GLN A 3 -33.95 -11.88 -1.47
CA GLN A 3 -32.70 -11.48 -0.84
C GLN A 3 -31.58 -12.34 -1.43
N LEU A 4 -30.50 -11.71 -1.86
CA LEU A 4 -29.30 -12.44 -2.29
C LEU A 4 -28.70 -13.23 -1.11
N PRO A 5 -28.12 -14.40 -1.37
CA PRO A 5 -27.27 -15.10 -0.40
C PRO A 5 -26.21 -14.17 0.18
N ALA A 6 -25.85 -14.35 1.46
CA ALA A 6 -24.86 -13.51 2.14
C ALA A 6 -23.48 -13.46 1.42
N GLN A 7 -23.10 -14.56 0.76
CA GLN A 7 -21.87 -14.65 -0.02
C GLN A 7 -21.92 -13.82 -1.31
N ASP A 8 -23.10 -13.71 -1.93
CA ASP A 8 -23.34 -12.90 -3.14
C ASP A 8 -23.37 -11.40 -2.80
N VAL A 9 -23.86 -11.03 -1.61
CA VAL A 9 -23.80 -9.66 -1.10
C VAL A 9 -22.35 -9.24 -0.85
N GLN A 10 -21.55 -10.11 -0.23
CA GLN A 10 -20.13 -9.83 0.05
C GLN A 10 -19.31 -9.65 -1.23
N LEU A 11 -19.54 -10.50 -2.24
CA LEU A 11 -18.88 -10.35 -3.54
C LEU A 11 -19.31 -9.05 -4.24
N ALA A 12 -20.61 -8.72 -4.25
CA ALA A 12 -21.10 -7.49 -4.89
C ALA A 12 -20.45 -6.23 -4.28
N GLU A 13 -20.36 -6.15 -2.95
CA GLU A 13 -19.69 -5.04 -2.26
C GLU A 13 -18.19 -4.99 -2.57
N CYS A 14 -17.52 -6.14 -2.66
CA CYS A 14 -16.13 -6.23 -3.08
C CYS A 14 -15.94 -5.67 -4.50
N LEU A 15 -16.79 -6.05 -5.46
CA LEU A 15 -16.69 -5.57 -6.84
C LEU A 15 -16.90 -4.05 -6.95
N GLU A 16 -17.79 -3.46 -6.14
CA GLU A 16 -17.94 -2.00 -6.09
C GLU A 16 -16.66 -1.31 -5.58
N ARG A 17 -16.00 -1.85 -4.55
CA ARG A 17 -14.71 -1.34 -4.08
C ARG A 17 -13.63 -1.45 -5.15
N VAL A 18 -13.57 -2.57 -5.86
CA VAL A 18 -12.61 -2.81 -6.94
C VAL A 18 -12.79 -1.78 -8.07
N ARG A 19 -14.02 -1.50 -8.49
CA ARG A 19 -14.33 -0.50 -9.53
C ARG A 19 -13.92 0.91 -9.13
N ALA A 20 -13.92 1.21 -7.84
CA ALA A 20 -13.55 2.52 -7.31
C ALA A 20 -12.03 2.71 -7.17
N LEU A 21 -11.22 1.66 -7.30
CA LEU A 21 -9.77 1.79 -7.17
C LEU A 21 -9.18 2.54 -8.36
N PRO A 22 -8.28 3.51 -8.10
CA PRO A 22 -7.46 4.06 -9.16
C PRO A 22 -6.53 2.98 -9.72
N THR A 23 -6.29 3.02 -11.02
CA THR A 23 -5.38 2.12 -11.73
C THR A 23 -4.43 2.95 -12.59
N ILE A 24 -3.32 2.34 -13.01
CA ILE A 24 -2.45 2.94 -14.03
C ILE A 24 -3.19 3.08 -15.37
N ALA A 25 -2.66 3.91 -16.26
CA ALA A 25 -3.26 4.15 -17.56
C ALA A 25 -3.18 2.91 -18.47
N LEU A 26 -4.16 2.75 -19.37
CA LEU A 26 -4.24 1.60 -20.29
C LEU A 26 -3.14 1.56 -21.36
N ASP A 27 -2.44 2.67 -21.56
CA ASP A 27 -1.28 2.80 -22.44
C ASP A 27 0.05 2.76 -21.66
N ASP A 28 0.02 2.39 -20.38
CA ASP A 28 1.23 2.24 -19.58
C ASP A 28 2.11 1.12 -20.14
N PRO A 29 3.41 1.39 -20.41
CA PRO A 29 4.31 0.41 -21.01
C PRO A 29 4.48 -0.86 -20.17
N ARG A 30 4.20 -0.82 -18.86
CA ARG A 30 4.25 -2.01 -17.98
C ARG A 30 3.17 -3.04 -18.33
N ILE A 31 2.15 -2.69 -19.10
CA ILE A 31 1.12 -3.65 -19.55
C ILE A 31 1.73 -4.66 -20.54
N GLU A 32 2.56 -4.19 -21.46
CA GLU A 32 3.21 -5.02 -22.48
C GLU A 32 4.24 -5.97 -21.86
N ASP A 33 4.90 -5.53 -20.79
CA ASP A 33 5.85 -6.31 -19.99
C ASP A 33 5.17 -7.10 -18.84
N ARG A 34 3.85 -7.32 -18.94
CA ARG A 34 3.02 -8.06 -17.95
C ARG A 34 3.27 -7.66 -16.49
N GLY A 35 3.36 -6.37 -16.23
CA GLY A 35 3.61 -5.85 -14.89
C GLY A 35 5.04 -6.08 -14.42
N ALA A 36 6.02 -6.02 -15.33
CA ALA A 36 7.42 -5.95 -14.94
C ALA A 36 7.55 -4.93 -13.81
N THR A 37 7.90 -5.47 -12.65
CA THR A 37 7.95 -4.73 -11.41
C THR A 37 8.97 -3.64 -11.64
N PRO A 38 8.63 -2.35 -11.42
CA PRO A 38 9.61 -1.30 -11.59
C PRO A 38 10.89 -1.70 -10.85
N THR A 39 12.01 -1.77 -11.56
CA THR A 39 13.34 -2.01 -10.98
C THR A 39 13.78 -0.89 -10.05
N ASN A 40 12.94 0.13 -9.88
CA ASN A 40 12.97 1.05 -8.76
C ASN A 40 12.68 0.24 -7.51
N ILE A 41 13.75 -0.27 -6.91
CA ILE A 41 13.91 -0.66 -5.51
C ILE A 41 12.62 -0.32 -4.77
N GLN A 42 11.71 -1.29 -4.64
CA GLN A 42 10.62 -1.16 -3.69
C GLN A 42 11.33 -0.77 -2.40
N PHE A 43 11.11 0.45 -1.90
CA PHE A 43 11.37 0.70 -0.49
C PHE A 43 10.67 -0.45 0.21
N GLY A 44 11.47 -1.35 0.79
CA GLY A 44 11.01 -2.71 1.08
C GLY A 44 9.69 -2.63 1.84
N ASN A 45 8.85 -3.67 1.73
CA ASN A 45 7.55 -3.74 2.43
C ASN A 45 7.60 -3.29 3.90
N ASN A 46 8.77 -3.27 4.49
CA ASN A 46 9.11 -2.85 5.85
C ASN A 46 9.12 -1.32 6.07
N PHE A 47 9.51 -0.51 5.07
CA PHE A 47 9.64 0.94 5.25
C PHE A 47 8.29 1.64 5.30
N TYR A 48 7.32 1.23 4.46
CA TYR A 48 5.98 1.80 4.54
C TYR A 48 5.25 1.38 5.84
N LEU A 49 5.61 0.24 6.43
CA LEU A 49 5.01 -0.23 7.70
C LEU A 49 5.35 0.69 8.87
N VAL A 50 6.48 1.43 8.82
CA VAL A 50 6.79 2.49 9.79
C VAL A 50 5.65 3.50 9.84
N TRP A 51 5.24 3.99 8.68
CA TRP A 51 4.20 5.01 8.56
C TRP A 51 2.82 4.47 8.98
N VAL A 52 2.49 3.23 8.60
CA VAL A 52 1.24 2.58 9.05
C VAL A 52 1.18 2.46 10.58
N VAL A 53 2.29 2.05 11.21
CA VAL A 53 2.37 1.92 12.68
C VAL A 53 2.23 3.29 13.36
N LEU A 54 2.96 4.30 12.86
CA LEU A 54 2.91 5.66 13.39
C LEU A 54 1.51 6.27 13.27
N GLU A 55 0.86 6.13 12.11
CA GLU A 55 -0.50 6.61 11.85
C GLU A 55 -1.52 5.97 12.80
N SER A 56 -1.39 4.66 13.05
CA SER A 56 -2.31 3.93 13.95
C SER A 56 -2.15 4.31 15.42
N GLY A 57 -1.02 4.94 15.79
CA GLY A 57 -0.61 5.17 17.19
C GLY A 57 -0.36 3.89 17.99
N ASN A 58 -0.53 2.71 17.39
CA ASN A 58 -0.34 1.43 18.04
C ASN A 58 0.99 0.83 17.57
N LEU A 59 2.04 1.10 18.34
CA LEU A 59 3.39 0.58 18.11
C LEU A 59 3.48 -0.96 18.15
N GLU A 60 2.41 -1.67 18.51
CA GLU A 60 2.33 -3.13 18.53
C GLU A 60 1.46 -3.70 17.39
N ALA A 61 0.88 -2.84 16.55
CA ALA A 61 -0.11 -3.23 15.53
C ALA A 61 0.41 -4.21 14.46
N ILE A 62 1.73 -4.34 14.34
CA ILE A 62 2.37 -5.21 13.34
C ILE A 62 3.42 -6.05 14.06
N THR A 63 3.10 -7.32 14.29
CA THR A 63 3.96 -8.28 15.00
C THR A 63 5.32 -8.36 14.31
N GLY A 64 6.38 -7.96 15.03
CA GLY A 64 7.77 -7.97 14.53
C GLY A 64 8.31 -6.62 14.04
N PHE A 65 7.44 -5.63 13.75
CA PHE A 65 7.86 -4.29 13.30
C PHE A 65 7.84 -3.22 14.39
N GLY A 66 7.08 -3.44 15.46
CA GLY A 66 6.94 -2.48 16.56
C GLY A 66 8.26 -2.08 17.22
N ASP A 67 9.18 -3.02 17.40
CA ASP A 67 10.49 -2.75 18.01
C ASP A 67 11.37 -1.86 17.12
N GLN A 68 11.32 -2.05 15.80
CA GLN A 68 12.05 -1.21 14.84
C GLN A 68 11.50 0.22 14.83
N VAL A 69 10.18 0.40 14.89
CA VAL A 69 9.56 1.73 15.00
C VAL A 69 9.88 2.38 16.34
N ARG A 70 9.85 1.63 17.45
CA ARG A 70 10.27 2.12 18.77
C ARG A 70 11.73 2.58 18.78
N LYS A 71 12.61 1.84 18.12
CA LYS A 71 14.00 2.23 17.93
C LYS A 71 14.10 3.54 17.17
N LEU A 72 13.39 3.65 16.03
CA LEU A 72 13.36 4.84 15.18
C LEU A 72 12.94 6.10 15.95
N VAL A 73 11.80 6.06 16.64
CA VAL A 73 11.30 7.21 17.41
C VAL A 73 12.22 7.59 18.59
N GLY A 74 13.10 6.68 19.00
CA GLY A 74 14.12 6.91 20.02
C GLY A 74 15.48 7.36 19.47
N MET A 75 15.68 7.43 18.14
CA MET A 75 16.95 7.86 17.55
C MET A 75 17.14 9.36 17.72
N SER A 76 18.40 9.77 17.97
CA SER A 76 18.80 11.17 17.83
C SER A 76 18.52 11.65 16.41
N GLY A 77 17.90 12.81 16.26
CA GLY A 77 17.48 13.35 14.96
C GLY A 77 16.03 13.05 14.59
N TRP A 78 15.30 12.18 15.30
CA TRP A 78 13.90 11.89 14.97
C TRP A 78 13.01 13.14 15.06
N VAL A 79 13.16 13.92 16.13
CA VAL A 79 12.43 15.20 16.30
C VAL A 79 12.77 16.15 15.15
N ASP A 80 14.07 16.38 14.89
CA ASP A 80 14.53 17.26 13.81
C ASP A 80 14.01 16.81 12.44
N PHE A 81 13.99 15.50 12.16
CA PHE A 81 13.42 14.93 10.95
C PHE A 81 11.93 15.26 10.84
N THR A 82 11.15 14.97 11.88
CA THR A 82 9.71 15.18 11.86
C THR A 82 9.33 16.67 11.73
N GLU A 83 10.06 17.56 12.40
CA GLU A 83 9.81 18.99 12.32
C GLU A 83 10.21 19.56 10.95
N THR A 84 11.33 19.11 10.39
CA THR A 84 11.83 19.60 9.09
C THR A 84 11.02 19.04 7.91
N ASN A 85 10.44 17.86 8.06
CA ASN A 85 9.75 17.13 6.99
C ASN A 85 8.24 16.99 7.23
N GLN A 86 7.62 17.84 8.06
CA GLN A 86 6.21 17.71 8.41
C GLN A 86 5.29 17.66 7.19
N ASP A 87 5.51 18.52 6.19
CA ASP A 87 4.69 18.56 4.96
C ASP A 87 4.77 17.24 4.18
N LEU A 88 5.97 16.63 4.11
CA LEU A 88 6.18 15.33 3.48
C LEU A 88 5.49 14.20 4.25
N ILE A 89 5.56 14.24 5.59
CA ILE A 89 4.89 13.27 6.46
C ILE A 89 3.37 13.35 6.28
N ASP A 90 2.81 14.55 6.21
CA ASP A 90 1.39 14.77 5.96
C ASP A 90 0.97 14.25 4.57
N GLU A 91 1.84 14.40 3.57
CA GLU A 91 1.60 13.85 2.23
C GLU A 91 1.65 12.31 2.24
N ILE A 92 2.59 11.69 2.96
CA ILE A 92 2.64 10.23 3.14
C ILE A 92 1.34 9.74 3.79
N PHE A 93 0.89 10.36 4.90
CA PHE A 93 -0.35 9.94 5.56
C PHE A 93 -1.56 10.12 4.64
N ARG A 94 -1.62 11.20 3.85
CA ARG A 94 -2.68 11.40 2.85
C ARG A 94 -2.68 10.29 1.80
N GLU A 95 -1.52 9.91 1.26
CA GLU A 95 -1.43 8.84 0.28
C GLU A 95 -1.76 7.47 0.90
N LEU A 96 -1.37 7.21 2.15
CA LEU A 96 -1.78 6.02 2.88
C LEU A 96 -3.32 5.93 3.00
N ASP A 97 -3.98 7.04 3.33
CA ASP A 97 -5.43 7.13 3.46
C ASP A 97 -6.17 6.99 2.13
N THR A 98 -5.69 7.66 1.09
CA THR A 98 -6.42 7.83 -0.17
C THR A 98 -6.14 6.74 -1.19
N THR A 99 -4.98 6.09 -1.13
CA THR A 99 -4.58 5.05 -2.09
C THR A 99 -4.36 3.70 -1.42
N LEU A 100 -3.51 3.61 -0.40
CA LEU A 100 -3.11 2.32 0.18
C LEU A 100 -4.23 1.64 0.98
N LYS A 101 -4.94 2.36 1.86
CA LYS A 101 -6.01 1.77 2.68
C LYS A 101 -7.15 1.18 1.85
N PRO A 102 -7.72 1.89 0.85
CA PRO A 102 -8.72 1.32 -0.05
C PRO A 102 -8.20 0.09 -0.79
N TYR A 103 -6.97 0.15 -1.32
CA TYR A 103 -6.33 -0.98 -1.97
C TYR A 103 -6.17 -2.18 -1.03
N LYS A 104 -5.71 -1.97 0.21
CA LYS A 104 -5.54 -3.06 1.19
C LYS A 104 -6.84 -3.78 1.52
N VAL A 105 -7.98 -3.07 1.57
CA VAL A 105 -9.29 -3.73 1.76
C VAL A 105 -9.56 -4.70 0.60
N VAL A 106 -9.40 -4.23 -0.64
CA VAL A 106 -9.58 -5.07 -1.83
C VAL A 106 -8.55 -6.21 -1.89
N PHE A 107 -7.30 -5.94 -1.53
CA PHE A 107 -6.24 -6.95 -1.51
C PHE A 107 -6.50 -8.04 -0.45
N ASN A 108 -7.08 -7.67 0.70
CA ASN A 108 -7.50 -8.63 1.71
C ASN A 108 -8.67 -9.50 1.21
N ASP A 109 -9.66 -8.91 0.53
CA ASP A 109 -10.73 -9.67 -0.13
C ASP A 109 -10.15 -10.64 -1.16
N PHE A 110 -9.23 -10.15 -2.02
CA PHE A 110 -8.52 -10.96 -3.02
C PHE A 110 -7.77 -12.13 -2.38
N CYS A 111 -7.01 -11.88 -1.31
CA CYS A 111 -6.31 -12.92 -0.54
C CYS A 111 -7.28 -13.93 0.09
N GLY A 112 -8.46 -13.48 0.54
CA GLY A 112 -9.53 -14.33 1.04
C GLY A 112 -9.99 -15.31 -0.04
N TYR A 113 -10.41 -14.80 -1.20
CA TYR A 113 -10.84 -15.64 -2.33
C TYR A 113 -9.73 -16.55 -2.86
N LEU A 114 -8.48 -16.08 -2.85
CA LEU A 114 -7.32 -16.92 -3.19
C LEU A 114 -7.13 -18.07 -2.22
N SER A 115 -7.27 -17.82 -0.92
CA SER A 115 -7.17 -18.84 0.13
C SER A 115 -8.28 -19.87 0.01
N ASP A 116 -9.48 -19.42 -0.33
CA ASP A 116 -10.67 -20.26 -0.57
C ASP A 116 -10.65 -20.95 -1.95
N ARG A 117 -9.68 -20.60 -2.81
CA ARG A 117 -9.56 -21.05 -4.20
C ARG A 117 -10.81 -20.75 -5.05
N ASP A 118 -11.48 -19.63 -4.76
CA ASP A 118 -12.62 -19.15 -5.53
C ASP A 118 -12.14 -18.40 -6.78
N TRP A 119 -11.77 -19.17 -7.81
CA TRP A 119 -11.30 -18.61 -9.07
C TRP A 119 -12.37 -17.75 -9.78
N GLY A 120 -13.65 -18.04 -9.58
CA GLY A 120 -14.74 -17.28 -10.18
C GLY A 120 -14.88 -15.88 -9.58
N ALA A 121 -14.69 -15.74 -8.26
CA ALA A 121 -14.62 -14.44 -7.60
C ALA A 121 -13.37 -13.66 -8.03
N LEU A 122 -12.20 -14.32 -8.08
CA LEU A 122 -10.94 -13.70 -8.51
C LEU A 122 -11.01 -13.15 -9.94
N ASP A 123 -11.60 -13.89 -10.88
CA ASP A 123 -11.81 -13.44 -12.25
C ASP A 123 -12.76 -12.24 -12.32
N GLN A 124 -13.83 -12.24 -11.52
CA GLN A 124 -14.75 -11.11 -11.43
C GLN A 124 -14.07 -9.87 -10.85
N MET A 125 -13.23 -10.01 -9.81
CA MET A 125 -12.45 -8.90 -9.27
C MET A 125 -11.50 -8.34 -10.33
N ASN A 126 -10.71 -9.17 -10.99
CA ASN A 126 -9.80 -8.71 -12.04
C ASN A 126 -10.57 -8.01 -13.17
N GLY A 127 -11.69 -8.57 -13.63
CA GLY A 127 -12.53 -7.96 -14.64
C GLY A 127 -13.18 -6.63 -14.21
N ALA A 128 -13.55 -6.51 -12.93
CA ALA A 128 -14.19 -5.31 -12.40
C ALA A 128 -13.27 -4.08 -12.38
N THR A 129 -11.94 -4.27 -12.41
CA THR A 129 -11.00 -3.15 -12.56
C THR A 129 -11.09 -2.45 -13.90
N GLY A 130 -11.61 -3.13 -14.94
CA GLY A 130 -11.56 -2.65 -16.32
C GLY A 130 -10.14 -2.57 -16.92
N HIS A 131 -9.14 -3.12 -16.23
CA HIS A 131 -7.74 -3.06 -16.64
C HIS A 131 -7.20 -4.48 -16.98
N PRO A 132 -6.38 -4.65 -18.03
CA PRO A 132 -5.85 -5.97 -18.43
C PRO A 132 -4.98 -6.65 -17.35
N LEU A 133 -4.38 -5.87 -16.46
CA LEU A 133 -3.61 -6.37 -15.31
C LEU A 133 -4.48 -6.70 -14.08
N GLY A 134 -5.79 -6.46 -14.13
CA GLY A 134 -6.66 -6.70 -12.99
C GLY A 134 -6.28 -5.88 -11.76
N VAL A 135 -6.38 -6.48 -10.57
CA VAL A 135 -6.06 -5.84 -9.29
C VAL A 135 -4.60 -5.37 -9.21
N GLU A 136 -3.69 -6.00 -9.97
CA GLU A 136 -2.29 -5.59 -10.04
C GLU A 136 -2.11 -4.16 -10.59
N ALA A 137 -3.04 -3.69 -11.45
CA ALA A 137 -3.01 -2.31 -11.94
C ALA A 137 -3.14 -1.27 -10.82
N ALA A 138 -3.97 -1.58 -9.80
CA ALA A 138 -4.14 -0.74 -8.63
C ALA A 138 -2.93 -0.84 -7.70
N ASN A 139 -2.33 -2.03 -7.56
CA ASN A 139 -1.08 -2.22 -6.82
C ASN A 139 0.02 -1.30 -7.38
N ILE A 140 0.23 -1.34 -8.70
CA ILE A 140 1.23 -0.51 -9.36
C ILE A 140 0.94 0.98 -9.14
N TYR A 141 -0.32 1.40 -9.29
CA TYR A 141 -0.73 2.80 -9.06
C TYR A 141 -0.37 3.26 -7.63
N VAL A 142 -0.67 2.45 -6.61
CA VAL A 142 -0.37 2.77 -5.21
C VAL A 142 1.14 2.96 -5.00
N TRP A 143 1.95 2.08 -5.56
CA TRP A 143 3.41 2.17 -5.40
C TRP A 143 4.04 3.32 -6.19
N ASP A 144 3.48 3.69 -7.34
CA ASP A 144 3.90 4.89 -8.07
C ASP A 144 3.68 6.19 -7.27
N LYS A 145 2.67 6.20 -6.39
CA LYS A 145 2.40 7.32 -5.48
C LYS A 145 3.27 7.29 -4.24
N LEU A 146 3.41 6.13 -3.61
CA LEU A 146 4.14 6.02 -2.35
C LEU A 146 5.66 6.04 -2.52
N ASN A 147 6.22 5.37 -3.52
CA ASN A 147 7.69 5.21 -3.62
C ASN A 147 8.45 6.54 -3.67
N PRO A 148 8.04 7.56 -4.45
CA PRO A 148 8.73 8.85 -4.43
C PRO A 148 8.72 9.53 -3.06
N LEU A 149 7.61 9.43 -2.31
CA LEU A 149 7.49 10.01 -0.97
C LEU A 149 8.36 9.26 0.04
N LEU A 150 8.38 7.94 -0.04
CA LEU A 150 9.25 7.10 0.77
C LEU A 150 10.73 7.38 0.46
N GLN A 151 11.08 7.63 -0.80
CA GLN A 151 12.42 8.05 -1.17
C GLN A 151 12.81 9.38 -0.54
N ALA A 152 11.95 10.38 -0.65
CA ALA A 152 12.17 11.68 -0.02
C ALA A 152 12.31 11.56 1.50
N ALA A 153 11.51 10.70 2.14
CA ALA A 153 11.60 10.48 3.58
C ALA A 153 12.91 9.81 3.98
N ALA A 154 13.39 8.84 3.19
CA ALA A 154 14.69 8.22 3.41
C ALA A 154 15.85 9.24 3.24
N GLU A 155 15.74 10.16 2.29
CA GLU A 155 16.70 11.25 2.12
C GLU A 155 16.67 12.20 3.34
N GLY A 156 15.49 12.64 3.79
CA GLY A 156 15.35 13.47 4.98
C GLY A 156 15.84 12.80 6.26
N MET A 157 15.66 11.48 6.41
CA MET A 157 16.26 10.70 7.50
C MET A 157 17.79 10.77 7.47
N ARG A 158 18.42 10.60 6.30
CA ARG A 158 19.88 10.66 6.17
C ARG A 158 20.44 12.03 6.55
N GLU A 159 19.73 13.11 6.21
CA GLU A 159 20.16 14.48 6.53
C GLU A 159 20.29 14.74 8.04
N VAL A 160 19.48 14.08 8.86
CA VAL A 160 19.54 14.18 10.33
C VAL A 160 20.31 13.04 11.00
N GLY A 161 20.96 12.17 10.21
CA GLY A 161 21.77 11.06 10.71
C GLY A 161 20.97 9.80 11.10
N ILE A 162 19.72 9.67 10.66
CA ILE A 162 18.94 8.43 10.79
C ILE A 162 19.23 7.55 9.56
N PRO A 163 19.68 6.29 9.73
CA PRO A 163 19.94 5.37 8.62
C PRO A 163 18.63 4.71 8.12
N PRO A 164 18.08 5.08 6.95
CA PRO A 164 16.85 4.47 6.44
C PRO A 164 17.03 3.01 6.01
N GLU A 165 18.27 2.55 5.81
CA GLU A 165 18.60 1.19 5.39
C GLU A 165 18.19 0.13 6.41
N GLU A 166 18.01 0.50 7.69
CA GLU A 166 17.50 -0.42 8.72
C GLU A 166 16.07 -0.92 8.45
N PHE A 167 15.38 -0.27 7.52
CA PHE A 167 14.01 -0.59 7.14
C PHE A 167 13.90 -1.11 5.71
N TYR A 168 15.02 -1.22 4.99
CA TYR A 168 15.04 -1.92 3.71
C TYR A 168 15.08 -3.42 4.02
N GLY A 169 14.14 -4.18 3.46
CA GLY A 169 13.96 -5.60 3.75
C GLY A 169 15.14 -6.46 3.34
#